data_AF-A0A2E2RRF4-F1
#
_entry.id   AF-A0A2E2RRF4-F1
#
_cell.length_a   1.000
_cell.length_b   1.000
_cell.length_c   1.000
_cell.angle_alpha   90.00
_cell.angle_beta   90.00
_cell.angle_gamma   90.00
#
_symmetry.space_group_name_H-M   'P 1'
#
loop_
_entity.id
_entity.type
_entity.pdbx_description
1 polymer ?
#
loop_
_entity_poly.entity_id
_entity_poly.type
_entity_poly.pdbx_seq_one_letter_code
_entity_poly.pdbx_strand_id
1 'polypeptide(L)' 'MKNYSTAKKTSANLSVASELIEEAKALGINLSREAEKGIADAVREEKTRRWKEENAEAIADANRYVAEHGLPLAKYRMF' A
#
# COMPACT_ATOMS: atom_id res chain seq x y z
N MET A 1 2.07 -2.74 -9.42
CA MET A 1 0.90 -2.58 -8.53
C MET A 1 -0.36 -2.46 -9.38
N LYS A 2 -1.52 -2.89 -8.87
CA LYS A 2 -2.79 -2.77 -9.60
C LYS A 2 -3.18 -1.29 -9.67
N ASN A 3 -3.41 -0.78 -10.88
CA ASN A 3 -3.91 0.58 -11.10
C ASN A 3 -5.44 0.53 -11.06
N TYR A 4 -6.03 1.06 -10.00
CA TYR A 4 -7.48 1.02 -9.79
C TYR A 4 -8.24 2.07 -10.61
N SER A 5 -7.56 3.13 -11.09
CA SER A 5 -8.18 4.23 -11.86
C SER A 5 -8.80 3.81 -13.19
N THR A 6 -8.36 2.70 -13.78
CA THR A 6 -8.87 2.14 -15.04
C THR A 6 -9.70 0.87 -14.84
N ALA A 7 -9.90 0.44 -13.59
CA ALA A 7 -10.64 -0.77 -13.29
C ALA A 7 -12.16 -0.54 -13.41
N LYS A 8 -12.89 -1.61 -13.76
CA LYS A 8 -14.35 -1.60 -13.75
C LYS A 8 -14.84 -1.36 -12.32
N LYS A 9 -15.63 -0.30 -12.13
CA LYS A 9 -16.19 0.07 -10.82
C LYS A 9 -17.47 -0.71 -10.55
N THR A 10 -17.62 -1.16 -9.31
CA THR A 10 -18.82 -1.82 -8.80
C THR A 10 -19.29 -1.07 -7.57
N SER A 11 -20.60 -0.86 -7.43
CA SER A 11 -21.19 -0.27 -6.23
C SER A 11 -21.09 -1.24 -5.04
N ALA A 12 -20.69 -0.72 -3.88
CA ALA A 12 -20.73 -1.44 -2.61
C ALA A 12 -21.58 -0.63 -1.63
N ASN A 13 -22.36 -1.30 -0.79
CA ASN A 13 -23.03 -0.65 0.34
C ASN A 13 -22.06 -0.63 1.53
N LEU A 14 -21.79 0.55 2.06
CA LEU A 14 -20.93 0.77 3.22
C LEU A 14 -21.59 1.72 4.21
N SER A 15 -21.33 1.49 5.50
CA SER A 15 -21.77 2.37 6.59
C SER A 15 -20.67 3.37 6.91
N VAL A 16 -20.97 4.66 6.78
CA VAL A 16 -20.09 5.79 7.11
C VAL A 16 -20.87 6.77 7.96
N ALA A 17 -20.20 7.48 8.87
CA ALA A 17 -20.83 8.52 9.66
C ALA A 17 -21.51 9.55 8.75
N SER A 18 -22.79 9.83 9.01
CA SER A 18 -23.59 10.76 8.22
C SER A 18 -23.00 12.17 8.23
N GLU A 19 -22.53 12.62 9.38
CA GLU A 19 -21.89 13.94 9.56
C GLU A 19 -20.68 14.12 8.63
N LEU A 20 -19.84 13.09 8.51
CA LEU A 20 -18.67 13.10 7.63
C LEU A 20 -19.07 13.16 6.15
N ILE A 21 -20.15 12.47 5.76
CA ILE A 21 -20.66 12.55 4.38
C ILE A 21 -21.15 13.95 4.06
N GLU A 22 -21.91 14.57 4.97
CA GLU A 22 -22.43 15.92 4.76
C GLU A 22 -21.32 16.98 4.73
N GLU A 23 -20.31 16.87 5.61
CA GLU A 23 -19.14 17.73 5.58
C GLU A 23 -18.36 17.59 4.26
N ALA A 24 -18.12 16.36 3.82
CA ALA A 24 -17.42 16.10 2.56
C ALA A 24 -18.18 16.66 1.35
N LYS A 25 -19.52 16.53 1.33
CA LYS A 25 -20.36 17.14 0.29
C LYS A 25 -20.29 18.67 0.32
N ALA A 26 -20.36 19.28 1.50
CA ALA A 26 -20.28 20.73 1.68
C ALA A 26 -18.93 21.28 1.18
N LEU A 27 -17.86 20.50 1.32
CA LEU A 27 -16.52 20.82 0.82
C LEU A 27 -16.30 20.45 -0.67
N GLY A 28 -17.30 19.89 -1.35
CA GLY A 28 -17.18 19.49 -2.76
C GLY A 28 -16.27 18.28 -2.99
N ILE A 29 -16.04 17.46 -1.96
CA ILE A 29 -15.17 16.27 -2.04
C ILE A 29 -15.86 15.17 -2.85
N ASN A 30 -15.12 14.56 -3.78
CA ASN A 30 -15.60 13.42 -4.53
C ASN A 30 -15.53 12.14 -3.67
N LEU A 31 -16.62 11.83 -2.98
CA LEU A 31 -16.75 10.68 -2.09
C LEU A 31 -16.30 9.36 -2.72
N SER A 32 -16.71 9.08 -3.96
CA SER A 32 -16.35 7.83 -4.63
C SER A 32 -14.84 7.73 -4.88
N ARG A 33 -14.21 8.83 -5.30
CA ARG A 33 -12.77 8.87 -5.57
C ARG A 33 -11.95 8.72 -4.28
N GLU A 34 -12.31 9.43 -3.22
CA GLU A 34 -11.57 9.37 -1.96
C GLU A 34 -11.80 8.05 -1.23
N ALA A 35 -13.01 7.48 -1.30
CA ALA A 35 -13.26 6.13 -0.79
C ALA A 35 -12.43 5.08 -1.54
N GLU A 36 -12.36 5.16 -2.87
CA GLU A 36 -11.54 4.26 -3.68
C GLU A 36 -10.06 4.37 -3.32
N LYS A 37 -9.55 5.59 -3.15
CA LYS A 37 -8.17 5.84 -2.72
C LYS A 37 -7.89 5.24 -1.34
N GLY A 38 -8.75 5.51 -0.36
CA GLY A 38 -8.60 4.97 1.00
C GLY A 38 -8.60 3.43 1.02
N ILE A 39 -9.50 2.80 0.27
CA ILE A 39 -9.55 1.34 0.12
C ILE A 39 -8.27 0.82 -0.55
N ALA A 40 -7.80 1.47 -1.62
CA ALA A 40 -6.59 1.06 -2.32
C ALA A 40 -5.35 1.14 -1.42
N ASP A 41 -5.24 2.19 -0.60
CA ASP A 41 -4.16 2.36 0.36
C ASP A 41 -4.19 1.29 1.45
N ALA A 42 -5.35 1.02 2.05
CA ALA A 42 -5.51 -0.05 3.05
C ALA A 42 -5.17 -1.43 2.47
N VAL A 43 -5.61 -1.73 1.24
CA VAL A 43 -5.28 -3.00 0.56
C VAL A 43 -3.79 -3.11 0.29
N ARG A 44 -3.14 -2.02 -0.13
CA ARG A 44 -1.70 -1.98 -0.37
C ARG A 44 -0.92 -2.24 0.91
N GLU A 45 -1.28 -1.57 2.00
CA GLU A 45 -0.66 -1.73 3.31
C GLU A 45 -0.77 -3.18 3.80
N GLU A 46 -1.98 -3.75 3.76
CA GLU A 46 -2.21 -5.12 4.21
C GLU A 46 -1.43 -6.15 3.37
N LYS A 47 -1.35 -5.95 2.05
CA LYS A 47 -0.51 -6.80 1.19
C LYS A 47 0.97 -6.67 1.55
N THR A 48 1.45 -5.46 1.79
CA THR A 48 2.83 -5.23 2.21
C THR A 48 3.11 -5.89 3.56
N ARG A 49 2.20 -5.81 4.52
CA ARG A 49 2.30 -6.48 5.82
C ARG A 49 2.45 -7.99 5.65
N ARG A 50 1.52 -8.62 4.92
CA ARG A 50 1.56 -10.07 4.66
C ARG A 50 2.82 -10.50 3.94
N TRP A 51 3.22 -9.76 2.90
CA TRP A 51 4.45 -10.05 2.17
C TRP A 51 5.67 -10.00 3.09
N LYS A 52 5.76 -9.01 3.98
CA LYS A 52 6.85 -8.92 4.96
C LYS A 52 6.86 -10.10 5.94
N GLU A 53 5.68 -10.55 6.38
CA GLU A 53 5.54 -11.71 7.26
C GLU A 53 5.98 -12.99 6.53
N GLU A 54 5.51 -13.21 5.31
CA GLU A 54 5.86 -14.35 4.48
C GLU A 54 7.36 -14.41 4.12
N ASN A 55 8.01 -13.25 3.99
CA ASN A 55 9.42 -13.13 3.59
C ASN A 55 10.35 -12.79 4.76
N ALA A 56 9.86 -12.81 6.00
CA ALA A 56 10.63 -12.37 7.17
C ALA A 56 11.94 -13.14 7.33
N GLU A 57 11.90 -14.47 7.15
CA GLU A 57 13.08 -15.34 7.24
C GLU A 57 14.08 -15.05 6.11
N ALA A 58 13.62 -14.99 4.86
CA ALA A 58 14.47 -14.68 3.72
C ALA A 58 15.14 -13.29 3.84
N ILE A 59 14.40 -12.29 4.35
CA ILE A 59 14.93 -10.96 4.63
C ILE A 59 15.98 -11.03 5.75
N ALA A 60 15.72 -11.77 6.83
CA ALA A 60 16.68 -11.94 7.92
C ALA A 60 17.96 -12.62 7.43
N ASP A 61 17.85 -13.66 6.59
CA ASP A 61 18.96 -14.39 6.01
C ASP A 61 19.81 -13.49 5.10
N ALA A 62 19.15 -12.73 4.23
CA ALA A 62 19.81 -11.75 3.37
C ALA A 62 20.53 -10.66 4.21
N ASN A 63 19.91 -10.18 5.29
CA ASN A 63 20.51 -9.19 6.18
C ASN A 63 21.74 -9.76 6.90
N ARG A 64 21.70 -11.02 7.35
CA ARG A 64 22.87 -11.70 7.97
C ARG A 64 24.00 -11.84 6.96
N TYR A 65 23.70 -12.28 5.74
CA TYR A 65 24.69 -12.38 4.67
C TYR A 65 25.37 -11.03 4.40
N VAL A 66 24.60 -9.94 4.30
CA VAL A 66 25.17 -8.60 4.09
C VAL A 66 26.00 -8.13 5.29
N ALA A 67 25.59 -8.46 6.52
CA ALA A 67 26.36 -8.12 7.72
C ALA A 67 27.71 -8.86 7.77
N GLU A 68 27.74 -10.11 7.33
CA GLU A 68 28.95 -10.95 7.34
C GLU A 68 29.88 -10.68 6.15
N HIS A 69 29.32 -10.46 4.95
CA HIS A 69 30.10 -10.38 3.70
C HIS A 69 30.15 -8.98 3.08
N GLY A 70 29.45 -8.01 3.67
CA GLY A 70 29.24 -6.69 3.08
C GLY A 70 28.22 -6.72 1.94
N LEU A 71 28.02 -5.56 1.31
CA LEU A 71 27.08 -5.42 0.21
C LEU A 71 27.57 -6.19 -1.03
N PRO A 72 26.75 -7.12 -1.57
CA PRO A 72 27.06 -7.76 -2.84
C PRO A 72 27.37 -6.72 -3.91
N LEU A 73 28.41 -6.96 -4.70
CA LEU A 73 28.81 -6.12 -5.84
C LEU A 73 29.20 -4.67 -5.47
N ALA A 74 29.38 -4.33 -4.19
CA ALA A 74 29.83 -3.00 -3.78
C ALA A 74 31.12 -2.57 -4.48
N LYS A 75 32.01 -3.52 -4.80
CA LYS A 75 33.26 -3.32 -5.57
C LYS A 75 33.06 -2.75 -6.99
N TYR A 76 31.85 -2.77 -7.53
CA TYR A 76 31.53 -2.24 -8.86
C TYR A 76 30.68 -0.96 -8.79
N ARG A 77 30.42 -0.42 -7.61
CA ARG A 77 29.65 0.82 -7.46
C ARG A 77 30.48 2.00 -7.96
N MET A 78 30.14 2.52 -9.14
CA MET A 78 30.60 3.83 -9.60
C MET A 78 29.73 4.90 -8.92
N PHE A 79 30.41 5.89 -8.34
CA PHE A 79 29.90 7.02 -7.52
C PHE A 79 28.48 7.49 -7.85
#